data_AF-X6DB85-F1
#
_entry.id   AF-X6DB85-F1
#
_cell.length_a   1.000
_cell.length_b   1.000
_cell.length_c   1.000
_cell.angle_alpha   90.00
_cell.angle_beta   90.00
_cell.angle_gamma   90.00
#
_symmetry.space_group_name_H-M   'P 1'
#
loop_
_entity.id
_entity.type
_entity.pdbx_description
1 polymer ?
#
loop_
_entity_poly.entity_id
_entity_poly.type
_entity_poly.pdbx_seq_one_letter_code
_entity_poly.pdbx_strand_id
1 'polypeptide(L)'
;MEEWKFADPPNVAVLSDKSIFKRGDWIAYVVHEDDDDDSYNDDGGSWQFHNSEPGPVDDGDIMLVGLQEVVQLDESILALADLPKGWYAWRSSKSSRWQRAKSLPVPSNDNE
;
A
#
# COMPACT_ATOMS: atom_id res chain seq x y z
N MET A 1 -2.01 22.23 -4.63
CA MET A 1 -1.44 21.27 -5.59
C MET A 1 -0.28 20.65 -4.85
N GLU A 2 -0.49 19.49 -4.26
CA GLU A 2 0.61 18.79 -3.60
C GLU A 2 1.57 18.28 -4.69
N GLU A 3 2.85 18.59 -4.54
CA GLU A 3 3.88 18.15 -5.48
C GLU A 3 3.90 16.63 -5.52
N TRP A 4 3.82 16.06 -6.73
CA TRP A 4 3.95 14.62 -6.92
C TRP A 4 5.35 14.18 -6.50
N LYS A 5 5.44 13.40 -5.41
CA LYS A 5 6.72 12.97 -4.83
C LYS A 5 7.12 11.54 -5.21
N PHE A 6 6.22 10.78 -5.80
CA PHE A 6 6.48 9.39 -6.16
C PHE A 6 7.44 9.32 -7.35
N ALA A 7 8.30 8.31 -7.35
CA ALA A 7 9.12 7.96 -8.50
C ALA A 7 8.26 7.43 -9.65
N ASP A 8 7.18 6.71 -9.30
CA ASP A 8 6.21 6.16 -10.25
C ASP A 8 5.29 7.25 -10.83
N PRO A 9 4.81 7.07 -12.07
CA PRO A 9 3.90 8.02 -12.68
C PRO A 9 2.52 7.99 -12.02
N PRO A 10 1.74 9.10 -12.04
CA PRO A 10 0.44 9.18 -11.38
C PRO A 10 -0.61 8.19 -11.87
N ASN A 11 -0.46 7.71 -13.10
CA ASN A 11 -1.30 6.72 -13.74
C ASN A 11 -0.79 5.28 -13.53
N VAL A 12 0.19 5.04 -12.65
CA VAL A 12 0.61 3.69 -12.29
C VAL A 12 -0.57 2.94 -11.66
N ALA A 13 -0.74 1.70 -12.08
CA ALA A 13 -1.78 0.82 -11.59
C ALA A 13 -1.39 0.29 -10.22
N VAL A 14 -2.26 0.51 -9.24
CA VAL A 14 -2.07 0.07 -7.86
C VAL A 14 -3.28 -0.70 -7.39
N LEU A 15 -3.06 -1.68 -6.53
CA LEU A 15 -4.13 -2.47 -5.92
C LEU A 15 -4.63 -1.73 -4.69
N SER A 16 -5.94 -1.59 -4.56
CA SER A 16 -6.58 -0.99 -3.39
C SER A 16 -7.83 -1.76 -3.03
N ASP A 17 -8.16 -1.79 -1.75
CA ASP A 17 -9.43 -2.33 -1.28
C ASP A 17 -10.61 -1.49 -1.80
N LYS A 18 -11.65 -2.15 -2.32
CA LYS A 18 -12.88 -1.52 -2.80
C LYS A 18 -13.62 -0.81 -1.68
N SER A 19 -13.52 -1.26 -0.43
CA SER A 19 -14.17 -0.62 0.71
C SER A 19 -13.64 0.80 0.95
N ILE A 20 -12.35 1.04 0.69
CA ILE A 20 -11.75 2.37 0.76
C ILE A 20 -12.51 3.35 -0.15
N PHE A 21 -12.86 2.94 -1.37
CA PHE A 21 -13.58 3.76 -2.35
C PHE A 21 -15.11 3.70 -2.23
N LYS A 22 -15.67 2.53 -1.88
CA LYS A 22 -17.12 2.27 -1.83
C LYS A 22 -17.74 2.67 -0.51
N ARG A 23 -17.06 2.38 0.60
CA ARG A 23 -17.52 2.66 1.97
C ARG A 23 -16.90 3.93 2.53
N GLY A 24 -15.83 4.44 1.92
CA GLY A 24 -15.11 5.62 2.40
C GLY A 24 -14.19 5.30 3.57
N ASP A 25 -13.74 4.06 3.68
CA ASP A 25 -12.76 3.64 4.67
C ASP A 25 -11.40 4.33 4.45
N TRP A 26 -10.61 4.41 5.51
CA TRP A 26 -9.27 4.99 5.46
C TRP A 26 -8.23 3.89 5.24
N ILE A 27 -7.14 4.24 4.56
CA ILE A 27 -6.05 3.31 4.25
C ILE A 27 -5.25 3.04 5.52
N ALA A 28 -5.21 1.81 6.01
CA ALA A 28 -4.43 1.49 7.21
C ALA A 28 -3.10 0.85 6.92
N TYR A 29 -2.99 0.17 5.80
CA TYR A 29 -1.82 -0.62 5.45
C TYR A 29 -1.47 -0.43 3.97
N VAL A 30 -0.18 -0.36 3.69
CA VAL A 30 0.38 -0.18 2.35
C VAL A 30 1.55 -1.12 2.19
N VAL A 31 1.60 -1.79 1.06
CA VAL A 31 2.70 -2.68 0.67
C VAL A 31 3.30 -2.16 -0.61
N HIS A 32 4.61 -2.02 -0.64
CA HIS A 32 5.36 -1.84 -1.87
C HIS A 32 6.12 -3.13 -2.09
N GLU A 33 5.59 -4.03 -2.93
CA GLU A 33 6.24 -5.33 -3.15
C GLU A 33 7.56 -5.15 -3.91
N ASP A 34 8.50 -6.05 -3.62
CA ASP A 34 9.75 -6.14 -4.36
C ASP A 34 9.59 -7.16 -5.47
N ASP A 35 10.06 -6.82 -6.66
CA ASP A 35 9.91 -7.62 -7.88
C ASP A 35 11.00 -8.70 -8.00
N ASP A 36 11.75 -8.99 -6.94
CA ASP A 36 12.90 -9.91 -6.97
C ASP A 36 12.48 -11.38 -7.17
N ASP A 37 11.18 -11.69 -7.33
CA ASP A 37 10.69 -13.02 -7.70
C ASP A 37 10.50 -13.11 -9.23
N ASP A 38 11.32 -13.94 -9.86
CA ASP A 38 11.58 -14.06 -11.29
C ASP A 38 10.41 -14.61 -12.15
N SER A 39 9.15 -14.31 -11.81
CA SER A 39 7.97 -14.88 -12.47
C SER A 39 7.40 -13.97 -13.56
N TYR A 40 8.11 -13.94 -14.69
CA TYR A 40 7.61 -13.64 -16.04
C TYR A 40 7.00 -12.26 -16.37
N ASN A 41 6.91 -11.29 -15.45
CA ASN A 41 6.49 -9.92 -15.78
C ASN A 41 7.38 -8.88 -15.10
N ASP A 42 8.30 -8.32 -15.87
CA ASP A 42 9.16 -7.16 -15.56
C ASP A 42 8.28 -5.88 -15.52
N ASP A 43 7.40 -5.75 -14.54
CA ASP A 43 6.62 -4.51 -14.31
C ASP A 43 6.71 -4.19 -12.81
N GLY A 44 7.84 -3.61 -12.45
CA GLY A 44 8.39 -3.79 -11.12
C GLY A 44 7.51 -3.34 -9.96
N GLY A 45 7.30 -4.23 -8.99
CA GLY A 45 6.89 -3.89 -7.62
C GLY A 45 5.57 -3.13 -7.51
N SER A 46 4.46 -3.87 -7.46
CA SER A 46 3.13 -3.26 -7.37
C SER A 46 2.83 -2.71 -5.96
N TRP A 47 2.16 -1.56 -5.91
CA TRP A 47 1.64 -0.99 -4.67
C TRP A 47 0.30 -1.61 -4.30
N GLN A 48 0.13 -1.96 -3.03
CA GLN A 48 -1.13 -2.49 -2.50
C GLN A 48 -1.59 -1.68 -1.28
N PHE A 49 -2.86 -1.25 -1.27
CA PHE A 49 -3.47 -0.43 -0.22
C PHE A 49 -4.64 -1.17 0.43
N HIS A 50 -4.60 -1.35 1.75
CA HIS A 50 -5.64 -2.03 2.52
C HIS A 50 -6.25 -1.11 3.58
N ASN A 51 -7.51 -1.36 3.92
CA ASN A 51 -8.24 -0.67 4.98
C ASN A 51 -7.83 -1.18 6.38
N SER A 52 -8.40 -0.58 7.43
CA SER A 52 -8.14 -0.98 8.82
C SER A 52 -8.95 -2.19 9.29
N GLU A 53 -9.75 -2.79 8.42
CA GLU A 53 -10.71 -3.81 8.85
C GLU A 53 -9.97 -5.13 9.09
N PRO A 54 -10.02 -5.68 10.31
CA PRO A 54 -9.44 -7.00 10.58
C PRO A 54 -10.37 -8.06 10.01
N GLY A 55 -10.07 -8.52 8.81
CA GLY A 55 -10.77 -9.61 8.14
C GLY A 55 -9.99 -10.04 6.90
N PRO A 56 -10.20 -11.26 6.37
CA PRO A 56 -9.73 -11.55 5.04
C PRO A 56 -10.37 -10.54 4.10
N VAL A 57 -9.55 -9.73 3.45
CA VAL A 57 -9.98 -9.02 2.26
C VAL A 57 -10.36 -10.12 1.29
N ASP A 58 -11.66 -10.27 1.01
CA ASP A 58 -12.11 -11.22 0.00
C ASP A 58 -11.39 -10.83 -1.30
N ASP A 59 -10.80 -11.77 -2.03
CA ASP A 59 -10.08 -11.46 -3.26
C ASP A 59 -10.97 -10.68 -4.25
N GLY A 60 -12.30 -10.84 -4.14
CA GLY A 60 -13.30 -10.06 -4.87
C GLY A 60 -13.44 -8.59 -4.47
N ASP A 61 -12.88 -8.18 -3.33
CA ASP A 61 -12.92 -6.81 -2.81
C ASP A 61 -11.66 -5.99 -3.16
N ILE A 62 -10.68 -6.54 -3.87
CA ILE A 62 -9.55 -5.76 -4.40
C ILE A 62 -9.95 -5.10 -5.74
N MET A 63 -9.55 -3.84 -5.94
CA MET A 63 -9.68 -3.10 -7.20
C MET A 63 -8.37 -2.48 -7.63
N LEU A 64 -8.16 -2.43 -8.95
CA LEU A 64 -7.06 -1.70 -9.56
C LEU A 64 -7.46 -0.24 -9.75
N VAL A 65 -6.67 0.68 -9.22
CA VAL A 65 -6.86 2.13 -9.33
C VAL A 65 -5.55 2.81 -9.74
N GLY A 66 -5.62 4.06 -10.16
CA GLY A 66 -4.42 4.87 -10.35
C GLY A 66 -3.88 5.35 -9.00
N LEU A 67 -2.57 5.38 -8.82
CA LEU A 67 -1.95 5.93 -7.61
C LEU A 67 -2.42 7.36 -7.31
N GLN A 68 -2.65 8.18 -8.35
CA GLN A 68 -3.20 9.51 -8.18
C GLN A 68 -4.61 9.52 -7.55
N GLU A 69 -5.45 8.52 -7.82
CA GLU A 69 -6.78 8.43 -7.20
C GLU A 69 -6.67 8.13 -5.70
N VAL A 70 -5.72 7.26 -5.33
CA VAL A 70 -5.42 6.94 -3.93
C VAL A 70 -4.87 8.16 -3.20
N VAL A 71 -3.94 8.90 -3.82
CA VAL A 71 -3.36 10.13 -3.26
C VAL A 71 -4.42 11.24 -3.12
N GLN A 72 -5.32 11.38 -4.10
CA GLN A 72 -6.44 12.32 -4.01
C GLN A 72 -7.42 11.96 -2.89
N LEU A 73 -7.61 10.67 -2.62
CA LEU A 73 -8.45 10.20 -1.52
C LEU A 73 -7.77 10.39 -0.16
N ASP A 74 -6.46 10.14 -0.10
CA ASP A 74 -5.65 10.25 1.12
C ASP A 74 -4.27 10.87 0.82
N GLU A 75 -4.17 12.17 1.05
CA GLU A 75 -2.95 12.96 0.86
C GLU A 75 -1.79 12.45 1.75
N SER A 76 -2.09 11.72 2.84
CA SER A 76 -1.06 11.13 3.71
C SER A 76 -0.19 10.11 2.98
N ILE A 77 -0.66 9.56 1.85
CA ILE A 77 0.07 8.61 1.02
C ILE A 77 1.30 9.27 0.39
N LEU A 78 1.31 10.60 0.18
CA LEU A 78 2.50 11.33 -0.27
C LEU A 78 3.68 11.23 0.68
N ALA A 79 3.45 10.96 1.98
CA ALA A 79 4.52 10.70 2.93
C ALA A 79 5.22 9.34 2.71
N LEU A 80 4.57 8.44 1.97
CA LEU A 80 5.09 7.14 1.57
C LEU A 80 5.74 7.18 0.18
N ALA A 81 5.80 8.32 -0.50
CA ALA A 81 6.40 8.41 -1.83
C ALA A 81 7.89 8.02 -1.88
N ASP A 82 8.57 8.08 -0.73
CA ASP A 82 9.95 7.66 -0.51
C ASP A 82 10.05 6.22 0.02
N LEU A 83 8.95 5.46 0.06
CA LEU A 83 8.95 4.07 0.54
C LEU A 83 9.61 3.18 -0.53
N PRO A 84 10.76 2.54 -0.22
CA PRO A 84 11.44 1.68 -1.17
C PRO A 84 10.67 0.36 -1.40
N LYS A 85 10.97 -0.31 -2.51
CA LYS A 85 10.42 -1.63 -2.84
C LYS A 85 10.77 -2.67 -1.76
N GLY A 86 9.87 -3.61 -1.52
CA GLY A 86 9.94 -4.59 -0.45
C GLY A 86 9.68 -4.03 0.95
N TRP A 87 9.12 -2.83 1.07
CA TRP A 87 8.77 -2.25 2.36
C TRP A 87 7.26 -2.17 2.55
N TYR A 88 6.91 -2.16 3.82
CA TYR A 88 5.55 -2.11 4.31
C TYR A 88 5.37 -0.82 5.09
N ALA A 89 4.19 -0.21 4.98
CA ALA A 89 3.81 0.93 5.78
C ALA A 89 2.42 0.75 6.39
N TRP A 90 2.25 1.15 7.64
CA TRP A 90 0.97 1.04 8.33
C TRP A 90 0.73 2.19 9.30
N ARG A 91 -0.53 2.48 9.60
CA ARG A 91 -0.90 3.49 10.60
C ARG A 91 -2.09 3.02 11.42
N SER A 92 -2.12 3.41 12.69
CA SER A 92 -3.20 3.01 13.61
C SER A 92 -4.49 3.82 13.43
N SER A 93 -4.43 4.96 12.72
CA SER A 93 -5.58 5.84 12.48
C SER A 93 -5.32 6.74 11.26
N LYS A 94 -6.37 7.28 10.64
CA LYS A 94 -6.27 8.20 9.48
C LYS A 94 -5.31 9.37 9.71
N SER A 95 -5.29 9.95 10.92
CA SER A 95 -4.42 11.09 11.26
C SER A 95 -3.08 10.70 11.88
N SER A 96 -2.83 9.40 12.06
CA SER A 96 -1.58 8.92 12.66
C SER A 96 -0.46 8.90 11.63
N ARG A 97 0.77 9.06 12.09
CA ARG A 97 1.96 8.94 11.24
C ARG A 97 2.09 7.51 10.72
N TRP A 98 2.56 7.39 9.49
CA TRP A 98 2.92 6.10 8.92
C TRP A 98 4.15 5.51 9.62
N GLN A 99 4.00 4.27 10.05
CA GLN A 99 5.09 3.39 10.45
C GLN A 99 5.55 2.64 9.21
N ARG A 100 6.86 2.43 9.07
CA ARG A 100 7.48 1.80 7.89
C ARG A 100 8.45 0.72 8.34
N ALA A 101 8.46 -0.43 7.70
CA ALA A 101 9.44 -1.49 7.94
C ALA A 101 9.71 -2.32 6.68
N LYS A 102 10.90 -2.90 6.57
CA LYS A 102 11.31 -3.77 5.46
C LYS A 102 10.69 -5.18 5.51
N SER A 103 10.19 -5.60 6.67
CA SER A 103 9.53 -6.89 6.83
C SER A 103 8.52 -6.75 7.95
N LEU A 104 7.34 -7.36 7.81
CA LEU A 104 6.45 -7.57 8.94
C LEU A 104 7.27 -8.21 10.06
N PRO A 105 7.08 -7.83 11.34
CA PRO A 105 7.74 -8.52 12.42
C PRO A 105 7.28 -9.97 12.37
N VAL A 106 8.12 -10.83 11.79
CA VAL A 106 7.95 -12.27 11.94
C VAL A 106 7.97 -12.49 13.44
N PRO A 107 6.93 -13.08 14.05
CA PRO A 107 7.12 -13.59 15.40
C PRO A 107 8.30 -14.55 15.26
N SER A 108 9.44 -14.21 15.88
CA SER A 108 10.60 -15.09 15.94
C SER A 108 10.11 -16.35 16.63
N ASN A 109 9.64 -17.31 15.84
CA ASN A 109 9.32 -18.64 16.32
C ASN A 109 10.66 -19.37 16.38
N ASP A 110 11.50 -18.89 17.28
CA ASP A 110 12.68 -19.54 17.82
C ASP A 110 12.18 -20.74 18.65
N ASN A 111 11.73 -21.77 17.94
CA ASN A 111 11.51 -23.08 18.51
C ASN A 111 12.54 -23.99 17.82
N GLU A 112 13.75 -23.97 18.38
CA GLU A 112 14.81 -24.96 18.19
C GLU A 112 14.32 -26.42 18.37
#